data_AF-A0A0A9Z804-F1
#
_entry.id   AF-A0A0A9Z804-F1
#
_cell.length_a   1.000
_cell.length_b   1.000
_cell.length_c   1.000
_cell.angle_alpha   90.00
_cell.angle_beta   90.00
_cell.angle_gamma   90.00
#
_symmetry.space_group_name_H-M   'P 1'
#
loop_
_entity.id
_entity.type
_entity.pdbx_description
1 polymer ?
#
loop_
_entity_poly.entity_id
_entity_poly.type
_entity_poly.pdbx_seq_one_letter_code
_entity_poly.pdbx_strand_id
1 'polypeptide(L)'
;MKLLNVCRVVRRSMSSSTYKENTVNIEGHCINYLKTGEGSHHIICLPGALGTIWSDFKPQIEGLDKTKFTIVAWDPIGYGKSRPPNREFNPRFYHKDAEFSAKLMEVLKIEKYSMLGWSDGGISAMIQAAATPDRVKKLVIWGANAHITDKDMKLYEGIRDTAKWSEKMRTPLEMVYGAEGLRDMMQEWYEALDQIYKKGGDICKKDLLKITAPTLILHGNKDPVVPDEHPVFLDENLKNARLHRFPDGKHNVHLRYATEFNKIVTDFLLHE
;
A
#
# COMPACT_ATOMS: atom_id res chain seq x y z
N MET A 1 23.84 28.56 -5.76
CA MET A 1 23.98 27.63 -6.91
C MET A 1 23.01 26.47 -6.67
N LYS A 2 21.81 26.50 -7.26
CA LYS A 2 20.81 25.44 -7.09
C LYS A 2 21.14 24.29 -8.06
N LEU A 3 21.58 23.15 -7.52
CA LEU A 3 21.68 21.91 -8.29
C LEU A 3 20.26 21.40 -8.56
N LEU A 4 19.76 21.67 -9.77
CA LEU A 4 18.59 21.00 -10.33
C LEU A 4 18.97 19.53 -10.55
N ASN A 5 18.60 18.65 -9.61
CA ASN A 5 18.63 17.22 -9.82
C ASN A 5 17.53 16.85 -10.82
N VAL A 6 17.87 16.90 -12.11
CA VAL A 6 17.03 16.40 -13.19
C VAL A 6 16.94 14.88 -13.01
N CYS A 7 15.73 14.34 -12.83
CA CYS A 7 15.47 12.89 -12.92
C CYS A 7 16.06 12.38 -14.23
N ARG A 8 17.22 11.74 -14.16
CA ARG A 8 17.89 11.20 -15.32
C ARG A 8 17.11 9.97 -15.74
N VAL A 9 16.46 10.02 -16.90
CA VAL A 9 15.81 8.86 -17.51
C VAL A 9 16.90 7.84 -17.84
N VAL A 10 17.14 6.89 -16.92
CA VAL A 10 18.04 5.77 -17.19
C VAL A 10 17.28 4.80 -18.09
N ARG A 11 17.44 4.96 -19.41
CA ARG A 11 17.10 3.89 -20.36
C ARG A 11 18.20 2.83 -20.28
N ARG A 12 17.93 1.75 -19.54
CA ARG A 12 18.60 0.45 -19.76
C ARG A 12 17.57 -0.59 -20.15
N SER A 13 17.79 -1.18 -21.32
CA SER A 13 16.99 -2.23 -21.94
C SER A 13 17.62 -3.58 -21.65
N MET A 14 16.84 -4.52 -21.10
CA MET A 14 16.51 -5.83 -21.70
C MET A 14 15.86 -6.72 -20.63
N SER A 15 14.53 -6.83 -20.73
CA SER A 15 13.69 -7.92 -20.23
C SER A 15 12.37 -7.77 -20.98
N SER A 16 11.85 -8.85 -21.58
CA SER A 16 10.58 -8.87 -22.31
C SER A 16 9.39 -8.76 -21.37
N SER A 17 9.35 -7.76 -20.48
CA SER A 17 8.17 -7.51 -19.66
C SER A 17 7.17 -6.67 -20.45
N THR A 18 5.97 -7.22 -20.66
CA THR A 18 4.80 -6.53 -21.22
C THR A 18 4.43 -5.24 -20.47
N TYR A 19 4.95 -5.08 -19.25
CA TYR A 19 4.71 -3.94 -18.39
C TYR A 19 5.94 -3.03 -18.30
N LYS A 20 5.69 -1.73 -18.41
CA LYS A 20 6.70 -0.69 -18.32
C LYS A 20 6.45 0.22 -17.12
N GLU A 21 7.44 0.28 -16.24
CA GLU A 21 7.51 1.29 -15.18
C GLU A 21 7.95 2.64 -15.76
N ASN A 22 7.46 3.71 -15.15
CA ASN A 22 7.73 5.10 -15.50
C ASN A 22 8.09 5.86 -14.22
N THR A 23 8.74 7.00 -14.38
CA THR A 23 9.05 7.89 -13.28
C THR A 23 8.44 9.26 -13.50
N VAL A 24 8.08 9.93 -12.41
CA VAL A 24 7.57 11.30 -12.43
C VAL A 24 8.12 12.09 -11.25
N ASN A 25 8.42 13.36 -11.46
CA ASN A 25 8.90 14.22 -10.39
C ASN A 25 7.70 14.84 -9.64
N ILE A 26 7.61 14.57 -8.34
CA ILE A 26 6.61 15.17 -7.44
C ILE A 26 7.38 15.86 -6.31
N GLU A 27 7.30 17.18 -6.25
CA GLU A 27 7.95 17.99 -5.20
C GLU A 27 9.46 17.73 -5.03
N GLY A 28 10.14 17.41 -6.13
CA GLY A 28 11.59 17.12 -6.12
C GLY A 28 11.94 15.66 -5.83
N HIS A 29 10.95 14.79 -5.64
CA HIS A 29 11.14 13.35 -5.50
C HIS A 29 10.82 12.64 -6.82
N CYS A 30 11.72 11.75 -7.26
CA CYS A 30 11.50 10.90 -8.42
C CYS A 30 10.65 9.69 -8.00
N ILE A 31 9.35 9.72 -8.33
CA ILE A 31 8.39 8.69 -7.97
C ILE A 31 8.28 7.66 -9.09
N ASN A 32 8.58 6.41 -8.79
CA ASN A 32 8.39 5.27 -9.67
C ASN A 32 6.94 4.79 -9.62
N TYR A 33 6.37 4.53 -10.78
CA TYR A 33 5.03 3.98 -10.91
C TYR A 33 4.90 3.14 -12.19
N LEU A 34 3.91 2.27 -12.20
CA LEU A 34 3.50 1.50 -13.35
C LEU A 34 2.03 1.81 -13.63
N LYS A 35 1.73 2.18 -14.87
CA LYS A 35 0.36 2.37 -15.36
C LYS A 35 0.09 1.36 -16.47
N THR A 36 -0.98 0.57 -16.33
CA THR A 36 -1.38 -0.40 -17.36
C THR A 36 -2.88 -0.61 -17.41
N GLY A 37 -3.38 -0.86 -18.61
CA GLY A 37 -4.81 -0.95 -18.94
C GLY A 37 -5.37 0.34 -19.53
N GLU A 38 -6.54 0.20 -20.12
CA GLU A 38 -7.23 1.23 -20.91
C GLU A 38 -8.68 1.43 -20.46
N GLY A 39 -9.13 0.65 -19.47
CA GLY A 39 -10.48 0.74 -18.98
C GLY A 39 -10.75 2.02 -18.18
N SER A 40 -12.02 2.46 -18.20
CA SER A 40 -12.47 3.73 -17.61
C SER A 40 -12.48 3.74 -16.08
N HIS A 41 -12.38 2.57 -15.44
CA HIS A 41 -12.31 2.45 -13.99
C HIS A 41 -10.86 2.49 -13.50
N HIS A 42 -10.44 3.65 -13.02
CA HIS A 42 -9.07 3.88 -12.57
C HIS A 42 -8.84 3.36 -11.15
N ILE A 43 -7.70 2.71 -10.92
CA ILE A 43 -7.29 2.13 -9.64
C ILE A 43 -5.90 2.63 -9.29
N ILE A 44 -5.66 2.95 -8.02
CA ILE A 44 -4.30 3.06 -7.45
C ILE A 44 -4.05 1.95 -6.42
N CYS A 45 -2.91 1.28 -6.52
CA CYS A 45 -2.47 0.21 -5.61
C CYS A 45 -1.40 0.75 -4.65
N LEU A 46 -1.60 0.62 -3.34
CA LEU A 46 -0.72 1.14 -2.29
C LEU A 46 -0.06 -0.02 -1.53
N PRO A 47 1.27 -0.18 -1.61
CA PRO A 47 1.98 -1.34 -1.06
C PRO A 47 2.06 -1.29 0.46
N GLY A 48 2.39 -2.43 1.05
CA GLY A 48 2.64 -2.55 2.49
C GLY A 48 4.00 -2.00 2.90
N ALA A 49 4.38 -2.26 4.15
CA ALA A 49 5.66 -1.85 4.70
C ALA A 49 6.81 -2.40 3.84
N LEU A 50 7.71 -1.51 3.41
CA LEU A 50 8.86 -1.78 2.54
C LEU A 50 8.50 -2.36 1.16
N GLY A 51 7.23 -2.41 0.82
CA GLY A 51 6.73 -3.01 -0.41
C GLY A 51 7.10 -2.23 -1.66
N THR A 52 6.93 -2.89 -2.80
CA THR A 52 7.18 -2.36 -4.14
C THR A 52 6.02 -2.74 -5.05
N ILE A 53 5.95 -2.11 -6.22
CA ILE A 53 5.01 -2.50 -7.30
C ILE A 53 4.97 -4.01 -7.51
N TRP A 54 6.14 -4.66 -7.57
CA TRP A 54 6.25 -6.06 -7.98
C TRP A 54 6.24 -7.08 -6.85
N SER A 55 6.71 -6.70 -5.66
CA SER A 55 6.58 -7.57 -4.48
C SER A 55 5.12 -7.71 -4.04
N ASP A 56 4.33 -6.66 -4.23
CA ASP A 56 3.01 -6.55 -3.61
C ASP A 56 1.87 -6.68 -4.62
N PHE A 57 2.03 -6.24 -5.88
CA PHE A 57 0.89 -6.17 -6.80
C PHE A 57 1.04 -6.93 -8.10
N LYS A 58 2.07 -7.76 -8.25
CA LYS A 58 2.25 -8.55 -9.47
C LYS A 58 0.97 -9.30 -9.89
N PRO A 59 0.27 -10.06 -9.00
CA PRO A 59 -0.93 -10.79 -9.41
C PRO A 59 -2.13 -9.90 -9.76
N GLN A 60 -2.20 -8.68 -9.21
CA GLN A 60 -3.25 -7.70 -9.52
C GLN A 60 -2.96 -7.01 -10.86
N ILE A 61 -1.70 -6.64 -11.10
CA ILE A 61 -1.24 -6.03 -12.35
C ILE A 61 -1.46 -6.99 -13.53
N GLU A 62 -1.17 -8.28 -13.33
CA GLU A 62 -1.29 -9.33 -14.34
C GLU A 62 -2.72 -9.89 -14.46
N GLY A 63 -3.47 -9.97 -13.37
CA GLY A 63 -4.74 -10.73 -13.32
C GLY A 63 -6.03 -9.91 -13.42
N LEU A 64 -6.00 -8.60 -13.21
CA LEU A 64 -7.18 -7.75 -13.37
C LEU A 64 -7.41 -7.38 -14.84
N ASP A 65 -8.67 -7.33 -15.27
CA ASP A 65 -9.06 -7.07 -16.67
C ASP A 65 -8.69 -5.65 -17.11
N LYS A 66 -7.70 -5.57 -18.02
CA LYS A 66 -7.12 -4.31 -18.51
C LYS A 66 -8.06 -3.52 -19.44
N THR A 67 -9.13 -4.15 -19.94
CA THR A 67 -10.17 -3.48 -20.73
C THR A 67 -11.17 -2.74 -19.84
N LYS A 68 -11.30 -3.17 -18.57
CA LYS A 68 -12.20 -2.56 -17.57
C LYS A 68 -11.47 -1.60 -16.64
N PHE A 69 -10.22 -1.92 -16.32
CA PHE A 69 -9.42 -1.17 -15.35
C PHE A 69 -8.18 -0.53 -15.96
N THR A 70 -7.92 0.72 -15.57
CA THR A 70 -6.61 1.36 -15.67
C THR A 70 -5.95 1.33 -14.29
N ILE A 71 -4.89 0.56 -14.13
CA ILE A 71 -4.22 0.32 -12.85
C ILE A 71 -2.95 1.16 -12.77
N VAL A 72 -2.81 1.90 -11.67
CA VAL A 72 -1.60 2.59 -11.26
C VAL A 72 -1.06 1.90 -10.01
N ALA A 73 0.12 1.30 -10.08
CA ALA A 73 0.86 0.84 -8.91
C ALA A 73 2.09 1.73 -8.74
N TRP A 74 2.49 2.04 -7.51
CA TRP A 74 3.60 2.95 -7.25
C TRP A 74 4.51 2.44 -6.14
N ASP A 75 5.74 2.94 -6.14
CA ASP A 75 6.63 2.81 -5.00
C ASP A 75 6.56 4.11 -4.18
N PRO A 76 6.15 4.09 -2.90
CA PRO A 76 6.24 5.23 -2.00
C PRO A 76 7.66 5.82 -1.91
N ILE A 77 7.80 7.09 -1.49
CA ILE A 77 9.13 7.71 -1.37
C ILE A 77 10.03 6.85 -0.48
N GLY A 78 11.22 6.51 -0.95
CA GLY A 78 12.17 5.68 -0.20
C GLY A 78 11.97 4.17 -0.36
N TYR A 79 10.88 3.73 -1.01
CA TYR A 79 10.64 2.34 -1.37
C TYR A 79 10.99 2.06 -2.83
N GLY A 80 11.21 0.78 -3.15
CA GLY A 80 11.41 0.29 -4.50
C GLY A 80 12.41 1.12 -5.30
N LYS A 81 11.95 1.65 -6.44
CA LYS A 81 12.73 2.53 -7.32
C LYS A 81 12.43 4.01 -7.12
N SER A 82 11.58 4.38 -6.16
CA SER A 82 11.38 5.78 -5.71
C SER A 82 12.50 6.23 -4.75
N ARG A 83 13.74 5.92 -5.15
CA ARG A 83 14.99 6.18 -4.44
C ARG A 83 15.99 6.82 -5.41
N PRO A 84 16.76 7.84 -5.00
CA PRO A 84 16.74 8.52 -3.70
C PRO A 84 15.46 9.35 -3.44
N PRO A 85 15.18 9.77 -2.18
CA PRO A 85 15.96 9.56 -0.95
C PRO A 85 15.81 8.14 -0.38
N ASN A 86 16.50 7.84 0.71
CA ASN A 86 16.12 6.71 1.57
C ASN A 86 14.78 7.01 2.25
N ARG A 87 14.10 5.96 2.73
CA ARG A 87 12.84 6.11 3.45
C ARG A 87 13.06 6.90 4.75
N GLU A 88 12.08 7.73 5.10
CA GLU A 88 12.04 8.42 6.39
C GLU A 88 10.76 8.01 7.12
N PHE A 89 10.90 7.31 8.24
CA PHE A 89 9.78 6.90 9.08
C PHE A 89 9.53 7.92 10.21
N ASN A 90 9.10 9.12 9.84
CA ASN A 90 8.61 10.09 10.83
C ASN A 90 7.17 9.72 11.28
N PRO A 91 6.66 10.21 12.43
CA PRO A 91 5.31 9.83 12.91
C PRO A 91 4.14 10.15 11.97
N ARG A 92 4.35 10.91 10.89
CA ARG A 92 3.36 11.23 9.85
C ARG A 92 3.64 10.53 8.52
N PHE A 93 4.48 9.49 8.48
CA PHE A 93 4.87 8.84 7.22
C PHE A 93 3.67 8.30 6.42
N TYR A 94 2.63 7.75 7.08
CA TYR A 94 1.39 7.36 6.42
C TYR A 94 0.64 8.53 5.75
N HIS A 95 0.63 9.70 6.40
CA HIS A 95 0.00 10.89 5.83
C HIS A 95 0.80 11.40 4.62
N LYS A 96 2.13 11.37 4.70
CA LYS A 96 3.01 11.74 3.59
C LYS A 96 2.80 10.80 2.40
N ASP A 97 2.65 9.50 2.64
CA ASP A 97 2.34 8.54 1.57
C ASP A 97 0.98 8.83 0.93
N ALA A 98 -0.06 9.05 1.75
CA ALA A 98 -1.40 9.43 1.28
C ALA A 98 -1.40 10.72 0.43
N GLU A 99 -0.62 11.72 0.83
CA GLU A 99 -0.43 12.97 0.09
C GLU A 99 0.28 12.72 -1.25
N PHE A 100 1.34 11.90 -1.27
CA PHE A 100 2.09 11.63 -2.49
C PHE A 100 1.34 10.73 -3.47
N SER A 101 0.56 9.75 -3.00
CA SER A 101 -0.33 8.98 -3.87
C SER A 101 -1.42 9.85 -4.48
N ALA A 102 -1.98 10.80 -3.73
CA ALA A 102 -2.93 11.77 -4.27
C ALA A 102 -2.30 12.67 -5.36
N LYS A 103 -1.10 13.22 -5.09
CA LYS A 103 -0.34 14.04 -6.06
C LYS A 103 0.04 13.24 -7.30
N LEU A 104 0.39 11.96 -7.16
CA LEU A 104 0.66 11.08 -8.30
C LEU A 104 -0.57 10.99 -9.21
N MET A 105 -1.75 10.77 -8.63
CA MET A 105 -2.99 10.71 -9.40
C MET A 105 -3.35 12.06 -10.06
N GLU A 106 -3.05 13.19 -9.41
CA GLU A 106 -3.19 14.54 -10.02
C GLU A 106 -2.29 14.73 -11.23
N VAL A 107 -1.00 14.38 -11.12
CA VAL A 107 -0.05 14.52 -12.24
C VAL A 107 -0.44 13.61 -13.41
N LEU A 108 -1.00 12.43 -13.11
CA LEU A 108 -1.55 11.52 -14.12
C LEU A 108 -2.91 11.97 -14.68
N LYS A 109 -3.46 13.09 -14.19
CA LYS A 109 -4.75 13.67 -14.56
C LYS A 109 -5.93 12.71 -14.33
N ILE A 110 -5.88 11.97 -13.23
CA ILE A 110 -6.93 11.06 -12.80
C ILE A 110 -7.62 11.67 -11.57
N GLU A 111 -8.80 12.25 -11.80
CA GLU A 111 -9.53 12.99 -10.77
C GLU A 111 -10.26 12.06 -9.80
N LYS A 112 -10.93 11.02 -10.32
CA LYS A 112 -11.68 10.02 -9.54
C LYS A 112 -11.20 8.59 -9.80
N TYR A 113 -10.89 7.85 -8.74
CA TYR A 113 -10.31 6.52 -8.80
C TYR A 113 -10.71 5.66 -7.60
N SER A 114 -10.53 4.35 -7.70
CA SER A 114 -10.61 3.43 -6.56
C SER A 114 -9.22 3.15 -6.01
N MET A 115 -9.16 2.72 -4.76
CA MET A 115 -7.90 2.45 -4.07
C MET A 115 -7.84 1.00 -3.60
N LEU A 116 -6.72 0.33 -3.85
CA LEU A 116 -6.39 -0.99 -3.32
C LEU A 116 -5.19 -0.82 -2.38
N GLY A 117 -5.41 -0.89 -1.07
CA GLY A 117 -4.36 -0.72 -0.08
C GLY A 117 -4.11 -1.99 0.73
N TRP A 118 -2.86 -2.47 0.72
CA TRP A 118 -2.43 -3.58 1.56
C TRP A 118 -1.66 -3.07 2.76
N SER A 119 -1.99 -3.53 3.97
CA SER A 119 -1.17 -3.28 5.17
C SER A 119 -0.99 -1.77 5.41
N ASP A 120 0.24 -1.30 5.54
CA ASP A 120 0.60 0.14 5.56
C ASP A 120 -0.06 0.94 4.43
N GLY A 121 -0.15 0.39 3.22
CA GLY A 121 -0.84 1.01 2.10
C GLY A 121 -2.36 1.10 2.30
N GLY A 122 -2.96 0.20 3.07
CA GLY A 122 -4.35 0.29 3.50
C GLY A 122 -4.57 1.43 4.51
N ILE A 123 -3.62 1.65 5.41
CA ILE A 123 -3.63 2.78 6.34
C ILE A 123 -3.54 4.11 5.57
N SER A 124 -2.56 4.24 4.68
CA SER A 124 -2.41 5.41 3.81
C SER A 124 -3.64 5.61 2.92
N ALA A 125 -4.26 4.54 2.42
CA ALA A 125 -5.48 4.63 1.63
C ALA A 125 -6.67 5.16 2.42
N MET A 126 -6.84 4.73 3.69
CA MET A 126 -7.87 5.26 4.58
C MET A 126 -7.66 6.76 4.85
N ILE A 127 -6.42 7.16 5.15
CA ILE A 127 -6.08 8.58 5.38
C ILE A 127 -6.39 9.42 4.14
N GLN A 128 -6.00 8.96 2.95
CA GLN A 128 -6.28 9.65 1.70
C GLN A 128 -7.79 9.74 1.41
N ALA A 129 -8.52 8.64 1.60
CA ALA A 129 -9.97 8.59 1.38
C ALA A 129 -10.74 9.53 2.31
N ALA A 130 -10.26 9.70 3.55
CA ALA A 130 -10.80 10.67 4.48
C ALA A 130 -10.46 12.12 4.12
N ALA A 131 -9.26 12.37 3.58
CA ALA A 131 -8.81 13.71 3.18
C ALA A 131 -9.40 14.19 1.85
N THR A 132 -9.72 13.25 0.95
CA THR A 132 -10.22 13.54 -0.41
C THR A 132 -11.45 12.68 -0.78
N PRO A 133 -12.53 12.73 0.02
CA PRO A 133 -13.68 11.83 -0.15
C PRO A 133 -14.32 11.92 -1.53
N ASP A 134 -14.32 13.11 -2.15
CA ASP A 134 -14.92 13.33 -3.48
C ASP A 134 -14.13 12.67 -4.63
N ARG A 135 -12.87 12.28 -4.38
CA ARG A 135 -11.99 11.67 -5.38
C ARG A 135 -11.97 10.13 -5.31
N VAL A 136 -12.36 9.55 -4.18
CA VAL A 136 -12.31 8.10 -3.99
C VAL A 136 -13.66 7.48 -4.36
N LYS A 137 -13.68 6.72 -5.46
CA LYS A 137 -14.87 5.99 -5.91
C LYS A 137 -15.21 4.82 -5.00
N LYS A 138 -14.21 3.98 -4.71
CA LYS A 138 -14.31 2.77 -3.87
C LYS A 138 -12.98 2.52 -3.18
N LEU A 139 -13.03 2.00 -1.97
CA LEU A 139 -11.87 1.66 -1.16
C LEU A 139 -11.82 0.15 -0.93
N VAL A 140 -10.68 -0.48 -1.22
CA VAL A 140 -10.43 -1.89 -0.92
C VAL A 140 -9.20 -1.96 -0.04
N ILE A 141 -9.35 -2.47 1.18
CA ILE A 141 -8.26 -2.57 2.16
C ILE A 141 -8.17 -3.96 2.76
N TRP A 142 -6.96 -4.41 3.03
CA TRP A 142 -6.73 -5.67 3.73
C TRP A 142 -5.45 -5.63 4.55
N GLY A 143 -5.47 -6.34 5.69
CA GLY A 143 -4.36 -6.37 6.63
C GLY A 143 -3.99 -5.00 7.20
N ALA A 144 -4.94 -4.06 7.29
CA ALA A 144 -4.70 -2.71 7.80
C ALA A 144 -5.31 -2.53 9.19
N ASN A 145 -4.80 -1.55 9.94
CA ASN A 145 -5.26 -1.19 11.27
C ASN A 145 -5.32 0.34 11.42
N ALA A 146 -6.38 0.85 12.04
CA ALA A 146 -6.56 2.29 12.28
C ALA A 146 -5.83 2.79 13.55
N HIS A 147 -5.31 1.86 14.35
CA HIS A 147 -4.60 2.14 15.60
C HIS A 147 -3.67 0.99 15.99
N ILE A 148 -2.81 1.24 16.98
CA ILE A 148 -1.82 0.29 17.50
C ILE A 148 -2.12 -0.02 18.97
N THR A 149 -2.11 -1.30 19.31
CA THR A 149 -2.33 -1.86 20.64
C THR A 149 -1.06 -2.57 21.16
N ASP A 150 -1.07 -2.96 22.44
CA ASP A 150 0.00 -3.79 23.04
C ASP A 150 0.21 -5.11 22.28
N LYS A 151 -0.88 -5.68 21.77
CA LYS A 151 -0.86 -6.93 21.00
C LYS A 151 -0.15 -6.73 19.67
N ASP A 152 -0.43 -5.61 18.99
CA ASP A 152 0.23 -5.25 17.75
C ASP A 152 1.74 -5.05 17.95
N MET A 153 2.14 -4.30 18.98
CA MET A 153 3.57 -4.07 19.26
C MET A 153 4.33 -5.36 19.53
N LYS A 154 3.72 -6.34 20.21
CA LYS A 154 4.33 -7.68 20.41
C LYS A 154 4.50 -8.44 19.09
N LEU A 155 3.54 -8.34 18.17
CA LEU A 155 3.63 -8.98 16.86
C LEU A 155 4.68 -8.28 15.98
N TYR A 156 4.74 -6.95 16.01
CA TYR A 156 5.72 -6.15 15.28
C TYR A 156 7.15 -6.42 15.75
N GLU A 157 7.38 -6.55 17.06
CA GLU A 157 8.69 -6.94 17.61
C GLU A 157 9.11 -8.34 17.10
N GLY A 158 8.14 -9.26 16.96
CA GLY A 158 8.38 -10.61 16.42
C GLY A 158 8.86 -10.64 14.97
N ILE A 159 8.54 -9.62 14.17
CA ILE A 159 8.96 -9.50 12.77
C ILE A 159 10.07 -8.46 12.55
N ARG A 160 10.54 -7.80 13.60
CA ARG A 160 11.54 -6.73 13.50
C ARG A 160 12.90 -7.22 13.00
N ASP A 161 13.31 -8.40 13.43
CA ASP A 161 14.58 -9.01 13.02
C ASP A 161 14.43 -9.70 11.66
N THR A 162 14.88 -9.00 10.61
CA THR A 162 14.80 -9.49 9.23
C THR A 162 15.59 -10.77 9.00
N ALA A 163 16.61 -11.08 9.81
CA ALA A 163 17.37 -12.33 9.68
C ALA A 163 16.52 -13.58 10.02
N LYS A 164 15.43 -13.41 10.78
CA LYS A 164 14.48 -14.49 11.10
C LYS A 164 13.39 -14.69 10.05
N TRP A 165 13.33 -13.81 9.04
CA TRP A 165 12.33 -13.94 7.98
C TRP A 165 12.63 -15.13 7.09
N SER A 166 11.57 -15.76 6.57
CA SER A 166 11.73 -16.79 5.54
C SER A 166 12.50 -16.23 4.34
N GLU A 167 13.38 -17.02 3.74
CA GLU A 167 14.15 -16.63 2.55
C GLU A 167 13.25 -16.12 1.43
N LYS A 168 12.10 -16.77 1.22
CA LYS A 168 11.10 -16.36 0.24
C LYS A 168 10.61 -14.92 0.41
N MET A 169 10.49 -14.45 1.66
CA MET A 169 10.07 -13.08 1.98
C MET A 169 11.26 -12.11 1.93
N ARG A 170 12.40 -12.53 2.47
CA ARG A 170 13.59 -11.68 2.64
C ARG A 170 14.30 -11.40 1.32
N THR A 171 14.57 -12.43 0.52
CA THR A 171 15.43 -12.32 -0.67
C THR A 171 14.95 -11.28 -1.69
N PRO A 172 13.65 -11.21 -2.08
CA PRO A 172 13.19 -10.20 -3.01
C PRO A 172 13.42 -8.76 -2.53
N LEU A 173 13.26 -8.52 -1.22
CA LEU A 173 13.45 -7.19 -0.63
C LEU A 173 14.93 -6.85 -0.46
N GLU A 174 15.78 -7.84 -0.13
CA GLU A 174 17.25 -7.64 -0.11
C GLU A 174 17.80 -7.31 -1.49
N MET A 175 17.22 -7.86 -2.57
CA MET A 175 17.60 -7.48 -3.94
C MET A 175 17.30 -6.00 -4.25
N VAL A 176 16.33 -5.39 -3.57
CA VAL A 176 15.95 -3.98 -3.74
C VAL A 176 16.77 -3.07 -2.82
N TYR A 177 16.89 -3.44 -1.54
CA TYR A 177 17.41 -2.56 -0.50
C TYR A 177 18.82 -2.90 -0.02
N GLY A 178 19.33 -4.09 -0.35
CA GLY A 178 20.46 -4.70 0.34
C GLY A 178 20.06 -5.24 1.71
N ALA A 179 20.79 -6.24 2.22
CA ALA A 179 20.48 -6.85 3.53
C ALA A 179 20.55 -5.83 4.68
N GLU A 180 21.56 -4.97 4.68
CA GLU A 180 21.71 -3.88 5.65
C GLU A 180 20.58 -2.85 5.52
N GLY A 181 20.32 -2.34 4.30
CA GLY A 181 19.24 -1.37 4.09
C GLY A 181 17.86 -1.92 4.45
N LEU A 182 17.59 -3.21 4.18
CA LEU A 182 16.35 -3.87 4.58
C LEU A 182 16.21 -3.93 6.11
N ARG A 183 17.27 -4.35 6.81
CA ARG A 183 17.30 -4.41 8.28
C ARG A 183 17.07 -3.03 8.89
N ASP A 184 17.78 -2.01 8.41
CA ASP A 184 17.71 -0.65 8.96
C ASP A 184 16.32 -0.03 8.72
N MET A 185 15.74 -0.19 7.54
CA MET A 185 14.36 0.26 7.29
C MET A 185 13.33 -0.46 8.15
N MET A 186 13.50 -1.77 8.39
CA MET A 186 12.58 -2.52 9.25
C MET A 186 12.66 -2.05 10.71
N GLN A 187 13.87 -1.74 11.16
CA GLN A 187 14.15 -1.16 12.47
C GLN A 187 13.50 0.22 12.62
N GLU A 188 13.68 1.12 11.65
CA GLU A 188 13.10 2.46 11.66
C GLU A 188 11.57 2.43 11.56
N TRP A 189 11.00 1.50 10.78
CA TRP A 189 9.55 1.28 10.73
C TRP A 189 9.00 0.88 12.09
N TYR A 190 9.64 -0.08 12.76
CA TYR A 190 9.25 -0.50 14.11
C TYR A 190 9.30 0.67 15.11
N GLU A 191 10.38 1.47 15.09
CA GLU A 191 10.52 2.63 15.95
C GLU A 191 9.44 3.69 15.73
N ALA A 192 9.04 3.91 14.47
CA ALA A 192 7.95 4.84 14.16
C ALA A 192 6.60 4.34 14.72
N LEU A 193 6.33 3.04 14.61
CA LEU A 193 5.13 2.43 15.20
C LEU A 193 5.14 2.49 16.73
N ASP A 194 6.28 2.23 17.36
CA ASP A 194 6.46 2.38 18.81
C ASP A 194 6.23 3.83 19.27
N GLN A 195 6.68 4.82 18.49
CA GLN A 195 6.40 6.24 18.77
C GLN A 195 4.91 6.59 18.66
N ILE A 196 4.19 6.02 17.68
CA ILE A 196 2.74 6.21 17.54
C ILE A 196 2.02 5.56 18.74
N TYR A 197 2.39 4.32 19.06
CA TYR A 197 1.87 3.58 20.20
C TYR A 197 2.04 4.35 21.52
N LYS A 198 3.25 4.86 21.80
CA LYS A 198 3.55 5.69 22.99
C LYS A 198 2.76 6.99 23.06
N LYS A 199 2.20 7.47 21.94
CA LYS A 199 1.32 8.65 21.86
C LYS A 199 -0.18 8.30 21.93
N GLY A 200 -0.52 7.08 22.32
CA GLY A 200 -1.90 6.60 22.46
C GLY A 200 -2.39 5.73 21.30
N GLY A 201 -1.51 5.40 20.34
CA GLY A 201 -1.75 4.39 19.32
C GLY A 201 -2.71 4.79 18.20
N ASP A 202 -3.35 5.96 18.24
CA ASP A 202 -4.23 6.42 17.15
C ASP A 202 -3.40 6.73 15.89
N ILE A 203 -3.72 6.05 14.79
CA ILE A 203 -3.17 6.36 13.47
C ILE A 203 -4.18 7.21 12.68
N CYS A 204 -5.42 6.72 12.56
CA CYS A 204 -6.47 7.34 11.75
C CYS A 204 -7.89 7.02 12.22
N LYS A 205 -8.12 6.67 13.51
CA LYS A 205 -9.46 6.29 14.02
C LYS A 205 -10.50 7.37 13.75
N LYS A 206 -10.13 8.64 13.94
CA LYS A 206 -11.03 9.79 13.72
C LYS A 206 -11.33 10.06 12.25
N ASP A 207 -10.45 9.60 11.35
CA ASP A 207 -10.59 9.83 9.93
C ASP A 207 -11.58 8.86 9.28
N LEU A 208 -11.81 7.69 9.89
CA LEU A 208 -12.78 6.69 9.39
C LEU A 208 -14.18 7.29 9.17
N LEU A 209 -14.62 8.20 10.04
CA LEU A 209 -15.94 8.86 9.96
C LEU A 209 -16.09 9.78 8.74
N LYS A 210 -14.97 10.21 8.14
CA LYS A 210 -14.91 11.07 6.96
C LYS A 210 -14.88 10.27 5.66
N ILE A 211 -14.60 8.97 5.72
CA ILE A 211 -14.59 8.10 4.54
C ILE A 211 -16.03 7.85 4.12
N THR A 212 -16.40 8.35 2.94
CA THR A 212 -17.74 8.20 2.34
C THR A 212 -17.81 7.11 1.28
N ALA A 213 -16.66 6.75 0.69
CA ALA A 213 -16.56 5.74 -0.35
C ALA A 213 -17.05 4.37 0.16
N PRO A 214 -17.80 3.59 -0.64
CA PRO A 214 -18.02 2.18 -0.38
C PRO A 214 -16.67 1.49 -0.14
N THR A 215 -16.59 0.73 0.94
CA THR A 215 -15.35 0.12 1.41
C THR A 215 -15.48 -1.40 1.51
N LEU A 216 -14.60 -2.13 0.85
CA LEU A 216 -14.42 -3.57 1.03
C LEU A 216 -13.20 -3.80 1.91
N ILE A 217 -13.43 -4.41 3.06
CA ILE A 217 -12.39 -4.90 3.96
C ILE A 217 -12.21 -6.38 3.66
N LEU A 218 -10.99 -6.80 3.31
CA LEU A 218 -10.67 -8.22 3.24
C LEU A 218 -9.72 -8.61 4.37
N HIS A 219 -9.93 -9.78 4.95
CA HIS A 219 -9.07 -10.26 6.03
C HIS A 219 -8.82 -11.77 5.95
N GLY A 220 -7.59 -12.18 6.23
CA GLY A 220 -7.26 -13.60 6.41
C GLY A 220 -7.36 -13.98 7.87
N ASN A 221 -8.20 -14.95 8.24
CA ASN A 221 -8.42 -15.32 9.65
C ASN A 221 -7.16 -15.90 10.35
N LYS A 222 -6.12 -16.24 9.58
CA LYS A 222 -4.82 -16.72 10.08
C LYS A 222 -3.71 -15.67 9.88
N ASP A 223 -4.06 -14.39 9.77
CA ASP A 223 -3.11 -13.29 9.68
C ASP A 223 -2.24 -13.22 10.96
N PRO A 224 -0.91 -13.43 10.86
CA PRO A 224 -0.04 -13.40 12.03
C PRO A 224 0.45 -11.99 12.39
N VAL A 225 0.10 -10.97 11.60
CA VAL A 225 0.59 -9.59 11.74
C VAL A 225 -0.52 -8.66 12.24
N VAL A 226 -1.73 -8.80 11.69
CA VAL A 226 -2.86 -7.96 12.07
C VAL A 226 -3.93 -8.81 12.77
N PRO A 227 -4.14 -8.60 14.08
CA PRO A 227 -5.20 -9.27 14.83
C PRO A 227 -6.59 -9.03 14.26
N ASP A 228 -7.49 -10.00 14.47
CA ASP A 228 -8.88 -9.97 14.03
C ASP A 228 -9.70 -8.77 14.56
N GLU A 229 -9.25 -8.17 15.65
CA GLU A 229 -9.90 -7.00 16.25
C GLU A 229 -9.90 -5.78 15.32
N HIS A 230 -8.88 -5.64 14.46
CA HIS A 230 -8.78 -4.51 13.53
C HIS A 230 -9.79 -4.53 12.38
N PRO A 231 -9.94 -5.60 11.58
CA PRO A 231 -10.97 -5.64 10.53
C PRO A 231 -12.39 -5.51 11.11
N VAL A 232 -12.65 -6.04 12.31
CA VAL A 232 -13.94 -5.85 13.00
C VAL A 232 -14.13 -4.38 13.39
N PHE A 233 -13.12 -3.76 14.01
CA PHE A 233 -13.17 -2.33 14.35
C PHE A 233 -13.41 -1.46 13.10
N LEU A 234 -12.76 -1.78 11.98
CA LEU A 234 -12.94 -1.06 10.72
C LEU A 234 -14.37 -1.21 10.18
N ASP A 235 -14.92 -2.43 10.17
CA ASP A 235 -16.29 -2.71 9.70
C ASP A 235 -17.34 -1.94 10.53
N GLU A 236 -17.14 -1.86 11.86
CA GLU A 236 -18.03 -1.15 12.78
C GLU A 236 -17.93 0.39 12.68
N ASN A 237 -16.79 0.93 12.25
CA ASN A 237 -16.53 2.39 12.28
C ASN A 237 -16.53 3.05 10.90
N LEU A 238 -16.59 2.27 9.82
CA LEU A 238 -16.74 2.76 8.46
C LEU A 238 -18.22 2.67 8.04
N LYS A 239 -18.79 3.81 7.60
CA LYS A 239 -20.23 3.92 7.32
C LYS A 239 -20.75 2.98 6.24
N ASN A 240 -19.93 2.71 5.23
CA ASN A 240 -20.29 1.93 4.05
C ASN A 240 -19.30 0.79 3.83
N ALA A 241 -19.00 0.04 4.90
CA ALA A 241 -18.06 -1.07 4.84
C ALA A 241 -18.74 -2.43 4.71
N ARG A 242 -17.98 -3.38 4.16
CA ARG A 242 -18.27 -4.81 4.22
C ARG A 242 -16.98 -5.58 4.50
N LEU A 243 -17.04 -6.51 5.43
CA LEU A 243 -15.94 -7.43 5.74
C LEU A 243 -16.09 -8.77 5.00
N HIS A 244 -15.11 -9.10 4.16
CA HIS A 244 -14.92 -10.41 3.57
C HIS A 244 -13.76 -11.17 4.24
N ARG A 245 -13.96 -12.44 4.58
CA ARG A 245 -12.99 -13.26 5.31
C ARG A 245 -12.50 -14.43 4.46
N PHE A 246 -11.18 -14.62 4.44
CA PHE A 246 -10.52 -15.82 3.93
C PHE A 246 -10.20 -16.74 5.12
N PRO A 247 -10.91 -17.87 5.31
CA PRO A 247 -10.74 -18.72 6.49
C PRO A 247 -9.31 -19.24 6.70
N ASP A 248 -8.62 -19.55 5.60
CA ASP A 248 -7.22 -20.00 5.60
C ASP A 248 -6.22 -18.91 5.20
N GLY A 249 -6.72 -17.70 4.95
CA GLY A 249 -5.92 -16.55 4.55
C GLY A 249 -4.97 -16.10 5.65
N LYS A 250 -3.78 -15.65 5.26
CA LYS A 250 -2.81 -14.95 6.13
C LYS A 250 -2.69 -13.48 5.69
N HIS A 251 -1.65 -12.78 6.11
CA HIS A 251 -1.45 -11.37 5.75
C HIS A 251 -1.40 -11.09 4.23
N ASN A 252 -0.95 -12.06 3.43
CA ASN A 252 -0.75 -11.92 1.98
C ASN A 252 -1.85 -12.57 1.13
N VAL A 253 -3.13 -12.47 1.54
CA VAL A 253 -4.28 -13.07 0.82
C VAL A 253 -4.29 -12.76 -0.69
N HIS A 254 -4.03 -11.51 -1.06
CA HIS A 254 -3.99 -11.05 -2.45
C HIS A 254 -2.89 -11.71 -3.31
N LEU A 255 -1.84 -12.25 -2.70
CA LEU A 255 -0.80 -13.02 -3.38
C LEU A 255 -1.13 -14.51 -3.39
N ARG A 256 -1.54 -15.05 -2.23
CA ARG A 256 -1.74 -16.50 -2.05
C ARG A 256 -3.02 -17.02 -2.70
N TYR A 257 -4.07 -16.21 -2.69
CA TYR A 257 -5.41 -16.49 -3.21
C TYR A 257 -5.73 -15.52 -4.37
N ALA A 258 -4.73 -15.16 -5.17
CA ALA A 258 -4.83 -14.08 -6.15
C ALA A 258 -6.04 -14.15 -7.08
N THR A 259 -6.39 -15.34 -7.60
CA THR A 259 -7.56 -15.51 -8.49
C THR A 259 -8.87 -15.18 -7.77
N GLU A 260 -9.07 -15.73 -6.57
CA GLU A 260 -10.25 -15.49 -5.75
C GLU A 260 -10.32 -14.03 -5.30
N PHE A 261 -9.20 -13.50 -4.80
CA PHE A 261 -9.06 -12.10 -4.41
C PHE A 261 -9.41 -11.15 -5.56
N ASN A 262 -8.81 -11.35 -6.74
CA ASN A 262 -9.05 -10.50 -7.90
C ASN A 262 -10.51 -10.59 -8.38
N LYS A 263 -11.16 -11.75 -8.25
CA LYS A 263 -12.59 -11.90 -8.55
C LYS A 263 -13.44 -11.06 -7.61
N ILE A 264 -13.25 -11.20 -6.28
CA ILE A 264 -14.00 -10.45 -5.27
C ILE A 264 -13.82 -8.94 -5.47
N VAL A 265 -12.58 -8.50 -5.71
CA VAL A 265 -12.27 -7.10 -5.97
C VAL A 265 -12.91 -6.61 -7.27
N THR A 266 -12.88 -7.40 -8.34
CA THR A 266 -13.53 -7.03 -9.61
C THR A 266 -15.03 -6.86 -9.43
N ASP A 267 -15.68 -7.81 -8.77
CA ASP A 267 -17.12 -7.78 -8.50
C ASP A 267 -17.48 -6.53 -7.69
N PHE A 268 -16.73 -6.27 -6.61
CA PHE A 268 -16.89 -5.06 -5.81
C PHE A 268 -16.75 -3.80 -6.64
N LEU A 269 -15.69 -3.68 -7.44
CA LEU A 269 -15.37 -2.45 -8.14
C LEU A 269 -16.38 -2.10 -9.23
N LEU A 270 -17.00 -3.10 -9.87
CA LEU A 270 -17.89 -2.89 -11.01
C LEU A 270 -19.38 -2.85 -10.67
N HIS A 271 -19.82 -3.50 -9.59
CA HIS A 271 -21.26 -3.78 -9.42
C HIS A 271 -21.88 -3.24 -8.14
N GLU A 272 -21.08 -2.97 -7.11
CA GLU A 272 -21.57 -2.53 -5.79
C GLU A 272 -21.42 -1.03 -5.54
#